data_AF-A0A0D2DP41-F1
#
_entry.id   AF-A0A0D2DP41-F1
#
_cell.length_a   1.000
_cell.length_b   1.000
_cell.length_c   1.000
_cell.angle_alpha   90.00
_cell.angle_beta   90.00
_cell.angle_gamma   90.00
#
_symmetry.space_group_name_H-M   'P 1'
#
loop_
_entity.id
_entity.type
_entity.pdbx_description
1 polymer ?
#
loop_
_entity_poly.entity_id
_entity_poly.type
_entity_poly.pdbx_seq_one_letter_code
_entity_poly.pdbx_strand_id
1 'polypeptide(L)'
;MSQRSQPKDRPDGESHGTPNGVSTVDGVGASASTSNGAGAGAGAGPSVGAGDGVGTENSNVDIAAPHFGIFHDEIVDIVQKLRPALAVIDGAVGDLSKTFDRYGKIVTTVGERYEKDEELVEQIRILKIENAGIWKHIFADRDKYEKEKSELQAKHETEMAALDAQAKAGEQEKKKYEEMKKALEEKFDKGKQKLKNELQQRAKQLETDNAEKIKALENDKQELQSENARLTKELNERTRERDEEKLTRETMQTKLRGDVTALEKELTGMKAKYQVNRQPSEYYRERYGQLTDRVSHTATVYFADLSEGATEDPVGTWLSLIRRSSNFENVPIADSPCSRYLRLAISQHIIFDAIHNSVWQPFFSQYLWKHTKDRATTPTVLREIYSRLGADGADFQHNWKVSTLKILGQLDEKTDVGRLLVDMIEAKVVSPLKPLLDDAQVDSFRNDLKELFTDAIALGREAERDQSMVYVETVPSMMKDPEGWKEYLGSSEEYDTSDATDPSAVSPASEISPEPLFVSPKIFRGVEDFGAEATATGGSKVELIQMGVALYPDTGIFLEGALEWQRIRGASKEAAKNNGSPWLRRSSTSTTATGLGISPRSPSHRWSRRGTQDFD
;
A
#
# COMPACT_ATOMS: atom_id res chain seq x y z
N MET A 1 -12.53 -2.65 24.62
CA MET A 1 -12.00 -1.28 24.50
C MET A 1 -10.70 -1.32 23.70
N SER A 2 -10.63 -0.63 22.57
CA SER A 2 -9.39 -0.07 22.00
C SER A 2 -9.79 0.97 20.93
N GLN A 3 -8.89 1.91 20.60
CA GLN A 3 -9.29 3.18 19.96
C GLN A 3 -9.08 3.23 18.44
N ARG A 4 -9.87 4.09 17.78
CA ARG A 4 -9.60 4.58 16.42
C ARG A 4 -8.32 5.41 16.39
N SER A 5 -7.63 5.37 15.24
CA SER A 5 -6.84 6.51 14.75
C SER A 5 -7.03 6.67 13.24
N GLN A 6 -7.33 7.90 12.82
CA GLN A 6 -7.18 8.37 11.44
C GLN A 6 -6.31 9.64 11.48
N PRO A 7 -5.41 9.86 10.52
CA PRO A 7 -4.94 11.19 10.19
C PRO A 7 -5.99 11.91 9.32
N LYS A 8 -6.25 13.18 9.63
CA LYS A 8 -6.53 14.16 8.57
C LYS A 8 -5.21 14.47 7.86
N ASP A 9 -5.27 15.01 6.65
CA ASP A 9 -4.87 16.40 6.46
C ASP A 9 -5.51 17.04 5.22
N ARG A 10 -5.24 18.33 5.01
CA ARG A 10 -5.94 19.22 4.06
C ARG A 10 -5.04 19.65 2.88
N PRO A 11 -5.61 20.26 1.82
CA PRO A 11 -4.92 20.44 0.55
C PRO A 11 -4.24 21.80 0.40
N ASP A 12 -3.16 21.79 -0.35
CA ASP A 12 -2.73 22.85 -1.27
C ASP A 12 -3.05 22.41 -2.71
N GLY A 13 -3.19 23.27 -3.72
CA GLY A 13 -3.11 24.73 -3.66
C GLY A 13 -2.36 25.36 -4.83
N GLU A 14 -2.69 25.01 -6.08
CA GLU A 14 -1.98 25.57 -7.25
C GLU A 14 -2.91 25.82 -8.44
N SER A 15 -2.64 26.87 -9.23
CA SER A 15 -3.60 27.41 -10.20
C SER A 15 -2.97 28.10 -11.42
N HIS A 16 -3.09 27.45 -12.59
CA HIS A 16 -2.98 28.03 -13.93
C HIS A 16 -4.14 27.43 -14.76
N GLY A 17 -4.86 28.11 -15.67
CA GLY A 17 -4.46 29.20 -16.57
C GLY A 17 -4.16 28.60 -17.95
N THR A 18 -4.86 28.89 -19.05
CA THR A 18 -5.94 29.86 -19.33
C THR A 18 -6.85 29.36 -20.48
N PRO A 19 -8.15 29.72 -20.53
CA PRO A 19 -9.00 29.41 -21.67
C PRO A 19 -8.93 30.48 -22.77
N ASN A 20 -8.82 30.07 -24.04
CA ASN A 20 -8.95 30.97 -25.20
C ASN A 20 -10.18 30.60 -26.02
N GLY A 21 -11.19 31.48 -25.98
CA GLY A 21 -12.39 31.39 -26.80
C GLY A 21 -13.09 32.74 -26.82
N VAL A 22 -12.97 33.46 -27.94
CA VAL A 22 -13.68 34.73 -28.19
C VAL A 22 -14.35 34.65 -29.55
N SER A 23 -15.57 35.15 -29.61
CA SER A 23 -16.47 35.16 -30.75
C SER A 23 -16.84 36.60 -31.08
N THR A 24 -17.35 36.85 -32.30
CA THR A 24 -18.17 38.02 -32.70
C THR A 24 -17.51 39.42 -32.63
N VAL A 25 -17.96 40.48 -33.32
CA VAL A 25 -18.57 40.67 -34.66
C VAL A 25 -18.60 42.20 -34.94
N ASP A 26 -18.82 42.61 -36.20
CA ASP A 26 -19.07 44.01 -36.67
C ASP A 26 -17.97 45.07 -36.45
N GLY A 27 -18.04 46.19 -37.19
CA GLY A 27 -17.14 47.34 -36.97
C GLY A 27 -16.90 48.32 -38.13
N VAL A 28 -17.97 48.95 -38.65
CA VAL A 28 -17.98 50.12 -39.56
C VAL A 28 -16.86 51.16 -39.30
N GLY A 29 -16.21 51.72 -40.34
CA GLY A 29 -15.30 52.88 -40.17
C GLY A 29 -14.79 53.57 -41.45
N ALA A 30 -15.21 54.82 -41.69
CA ALA A 30 -14.99 55.65 -42.88
C ALA A 30 -13.55 56.18 -43.15
N SER A 31 -13.25 56.49 -44.43
CA SER A 31 -12.60 57.74 -44.96
C SER A 31 -12.36 57.61 -46.48
N ALA A 32 -12.73 58.47 -47.44
CA ALA A 32 -12.99 59.93 -47.55
C ALA A 32 -11.83 60.74 -48.18
N SER A 33 -11.96 61.08 -49.48
CA SER A 33 -11.34 62.20 -50.25
C SER A 33 -12.10 62.31 -51.59
N THR A 34 -12.75 63.40 -52.02
CA THR A 34 -12.26 64.71 -52.56
C THR A 34 -11.36 64.61 -53.80
N SER A 35 -11.49 65.45 -54.85
CA SER A 35 -12.51 66.48 -55.19
C SER A 35 -12.36 67.03 -56.63
N ASN A 36 -13.45 67.61 -57.17
CA ASN A 36 -13.60 68.70 -58.16
C ASN A 36 -12.40 69.24 -58.98
N GLY A 37 -12.66 69.61 -60.25
CA GLY A 37 -11.85 70.61 -60.98
C GLY A 37 -12.41 70.98 -62.36
N ALA A 38 -12.71 72.26 -62.61
CA ALA A 38 -13.13 72.79 -63.91
C ALA A 38 -12.79 74.29 -64.07
N GLY A 39 -12.55 74.74 -65.30
CA GLY A 39 -12.25 76.14 -65.69
C GLY A 39 -11.33 76.16 -66.93
N ALA A 40 -11.52 76.87 -68.05
CA ALA A 40 -12.30 78.07 -68.46
C ALA A 40 -11.47 79.37 -68.57
N GLY A 41 -11.57 80.05 -69.72
CA GLY A 41 -10.96 81.36 -70.01
C GLY A 41 -10.38 81.47 -71.44
N ALA A 42 -10.32 82.65 -72.09
CA ALA A 42 -11.37 83.59 -72.53
C ALA A 42 -10.74 84.79 -73.29
N GLY A 43 -11.50 85.46 -74.19
CA GLY A 43 -11.09 86.69 -74.92
C GLY A 43 -11.23 86.53 -76.46
N ALA A 44 -11.94 87.32 -77.28
CA ALA A 44 -12.61 88.64 -77.23
C ALA A 44 -11.80 89.86 -77.76
N GLY A 45 -12.27 90.48 -78.87
CA GLY A 45 -11.78 91.77 -79.45
C GLY A 45 -12.49 92.17 -80.79
N PRO A 46 -12.72 93.46 -81.16
CA PRO A 46 -13.72 93.87 -82.19
C PRO A 46 -13.31 95.00 -83.22
N SER A 47 -14.31 95.62 -83.91
CA SER A 47 -14.32 96.83 -84.84
C SER A 47 -14.46 96.49 -86.36
N VAL A 48 -15.30 97.07 -87.26
CA VAL A 48 -15.91 98.42 -87.55
C VAL A 48 -14.94 99.42 -88.24
N GLY A 49 -15.23 100.17 -89.34
CA GLY A 49 -16.36 100.28 -90.32
C GLY A 49 -16.31 101.55 -91.26
N ALA A 50 -17.16 101.66 -92.33
CA ALA A 50 -17.46 102.82 -93.26
C ALA A 50 -16.33 103.43 -94.18
N GLY A 51 -16.51 104.28 -95.24
CA GLY A 51 -17.67 104.81 -96.06
C GLY A 51 -17.31 106.00 -97.04
N ASP A 52 -18.05 106.22 -98.16
CA ASP A 52 -18.25 107.40 -99.12
C ASP A 52 -17.04 108.24 -99.71
N GLY A 53 -17.09 109.17 -100.71
CA GLY A 53 -18.06 109.65 -101.77
C GLY A 53 -17.77 111.08 -102.42
N VAL A 54 -18.26 111.43 -103.65
CA VAL A 54 -18.40 112.82 -104.32
C VAL A 54 -17.08 113.54 -104.84
N GLY A 55 -16.94 114.55 -105.75
CA GLY A 55 -17.72 115.40 -106.75
C GLY A 55 -16.98 116.76 -107.11
N THR A 56 -17.29 117.76 -108.00
CA THR A 56 -18.16 117.97 -109.22
C THR A 56 -18.00 119.40 -109.90
N GLU A 57 -17.78 119.54 -111.25
CA GLU A 57 -18.07 120.66 -112.26
C GLU A 57 -17.54 122.16 -112.24
N ASN A 58 -17.69 122.87 -113.41
CA ASN A 58 -17.89 124.34 -113.72
C ASN A 58 -16.80 125.34 -114.29
N SER A 59 -17.18 126.61 -114.62
CA SER A 59 -16.92 127.25 -115.97
C SER A 59 -17.04 128.83 -116.20
N ASN A 60 -16.65 129.33 -117.43
CA ASN A 60 -17.18 130.51 -118.26
C ASN A 60 -16.60 132.02 -118.26
N VAL A 61 -16.61 132.70 -119.46
CA VAL A 61 -16.66 134.18 -119.96
C VAL A 61 -15.61 135.39 -119.86
N ASP A 62 -15.35 136.08 -121.03
CA ASP A 62 -15.43 137.57 -121.47
C ASP A 62 -14.34 138.77 -121.50
N ILE A 63 -14.48 139.73 -122.48
CA ILE A 63 -14.25 141.26 -122.55
C ILE A 63 -13.01 142.09 -123.17
N ALA A 64 -13.30 143.14 -124.04
CA ALA A 64 -12.70 144.53 -124.35
C ALA A 64 -11.53 144.93 -125.36
N ALA A 65 -11.61 146.15 -126.04
CA ALA A 65 -10.54 146.88 -126.84
C ALA A 65 -10.83 148.39 -127.34
N PRO A 66 -9.82 149.31 -127.60
CA PRO A 66 -9.91 150.71 -128.21
C PRO A 66 -8.83 151.06 -129.34
N HIS A 67 -8.46 152.26 -129.93
CA HIS A 67 -8.71 153.76 -129.87
C HIS A 67 -8.37 154.59 -131.21
N PHE A 68 -8.06 155.94 -131.19
CA PHE A 68 -8.19 156.97 -132.31
C PHE A 68 -7.15 158.16 -132.45
N GLY A 69 -7.26 159.06 -133.49
CA GLY A 69 -6.64 160.43 -133.57
C GLY A 69 -7.05 161.44 -134.73
N ILE A 70 -7.12 162.75 -134.41
CA ILE A 70 -7.39 164.07 -135.12
C ILE A 70 -7.35 164.26 -136.68
N PHE A 71 -8.39 164.93 -137.28
CA PHE A 71 -8.39 165.92 -138.43
C PHE A 71 -9.85 166.17 -138.95
N HIS A 72 -10.48 167.38 -138.86
CA HIS A 72 -11.76 167.64 -139.59
C HIS A 72 -12.22 169.11 -139.88
N ASP A 73 -12.11 170.10 -138.97
CA ASP A 73 -12.97 171.33 -139.02
C ASP A 73 -13.00 172.13 -140.34
N GLU A 74 -11.97 172.03 -141.17
CA GLU A 74 -11.87 172.65 -142.50
C GLU A 74 -12.81 172.01 -143.57
N ILE A 75 -13.43 170.86 -143.27
CA ILE A 75 -14.21 170.05 -144.22
C ILE A 75 -15.68 170.52 -144.34
N VAL A 76 -16.18 171.37 -143.44
CA VAL A 76 -17.61 171.75 -143.37
C VAL A 76 -18.08 172.70 -144.48
N ASP A 77 -17.23 173.59 -145.01
CA ASP A 77 -17.65 174.61 -146.01
C ASP A 77 -17.73 174.06 -147.45
N ILE A 78 -16.70 173.33 -147.90
CA ILE A 78 -16.60 172.79 -149.27
C ILE A 78 -17.84 171.92 -149.60
N VAL A 79 -18.35 171.20 -148.59
CA VAL A 79 -19.52 170.31 -148.66
C VAL A 79 -20.81 171.03 -149.10
N GLN A 80 -20.97 172.35 -148.88
CA GLN A 80 -22.19 173.05 -149.31
C GLN A 80 -22.24 173.33 -150.82
N LYS A 81 -21.11 173.39 -151.53
CA LYS A 81 -21.04 173.79 -152.96
C LYS A 81 -21.37 172.66 -153.96
N LEU A 82 -21.23 171.39 -153.58
CA LEU A 82 -21.43 170.24 -154.49
C LEU A 82 -22.90 169.85 -154.72
N ARG A 83 -23.83 170.41 -153.92
CA ARG A 83 -25.25 170.07 -153.85
C ARG A 83 -25.99 169.91 -155.20
N PRO A 84 -25.77 170.72 -156.25
CA PRO A 84 -26.58 170.65 -157.48
C PRO A 84 -26.15 169.59 -158.50
N ALA A 85 -24.91 169.09 -158.46
CA ALA A 85 -24.35 168.29 -159.57
C ALA A 85 -24.64 166.78 -159.48
N LEU A 86 -25.08 166.29 -158.31
CA LEU A 86 -25.15 164.85 -158.01
C LEU A 86 -26.50 164.19 -158.35
N ALA A 87 -27.60 164.97 -158.35
CA ALA A 87 -28.98 164.50 -158.55
C ALA A 87 -29.30 163.88 -159.93
N VAL A 88 -28.29 163.69 -160.78
CA VAL A 88 -28.37 163.09 -162.12
C VAL A 88 -27.57 161.79 -162.23
N ILE A 89 -26.63 161.52 -161.31
CA ILE A 89 -25.81 160.29 -161.29
C ILE A 89 -26.35 159.25 -160.29
N ASP A 90 -27.12 159.67 -159.27
CA ASP A 90 -27.88 158.77 -158.39
C ASP A 90 -28.76 157.77 -159.16
N GLY A 91 -29.22 158.14 -160.36
CA GLY A 91 -30.06 157.30 -161.22
C GLY A 91 -29.35 156.14 -161.93
N ALA A 92 -28.01 156.04 -161.88
CA ALA A 92 -27.25 155.08 -162.70
C ALA A 92 -26.63 153.89 -161.95
N VAL A 93 -26.26 154.05 -160.67
CA VAL A 93 -25.47 153.05 -159.92
C VAL A 93 -26.34 152.12 -159.05
N GLY A 94 -27.58 152.53 -158.75
CA GLY A 94 -28.53 151.78 -157.91
C GLY A 94 -28.91 150.38 -158.42
N ASP A 95 -28.59 150.05 -159.68
CA ASP A 95 -28.86 148.73 -160.27
C ASP A 95 -27.61 147.85 -160.43
N LEU A 96 -26.40 148.40 -160.32
CA LEU A 96 -25.18 147.58 -160.33
C LEU A 96 -25.00 146.85 -158.99
N SER A 97 -25.19 147.56 -157.86
CA SER A 97 -25.03 147.00 -156.51
C SER A 97 -25.89 145.75 -156.26
N LYS A 98 -27.14 145.76 -156.75
CA LYS A 98 -28.11 144.65 -156.62
C LYS A 98 -27.68 143.35 -157.32
N THR A 99 -26.65 143.37 -158.18
CA THR A 99 -26.13 142.17 -158.84
C THR A 99 -24.96 141.52 -158.10
N PHE A 100 -24.16 142.28 -157.35
CA PHE A 100 -23.01 141.75 -156.61
C PHE A 100 -23.41 141.00 -155.33
N ASP A 101 -24.31 141.56 -154.51
CA ASP A 101 -24.79 140.90 -153.26
C ASP A 101 -25.42 139.53 -153.51
N ARG A 102 -25.97 139.31 -154.72
CA ARG A 102 -26.56 138.03 -155.11
C ARG A 102 -25.53 136.91 -155.35
N TYR A 103 -24.28 137.27 -155.61
CA TYR A 103 -23.16 136.33 -155.71
C TYR A 103 -22.28 136.29 -154.45
N GLY A 104 -22.24 137.36 -153.64
CA GLY A 104 -21.49 137.38 -152.37
C GLY A 104 -21.86 136.21 -151.44
N LYS A 105 -23.15 135.87 -151.34
CA LYS A 105 -23.65 134.72 -150.54
C LYS A 105 -23.24 133.33 -151.05
N ILE A 106 -22.68 133.22 -152.26
CA ILE A 106 -22.20 131.96 -152.84
C ILE A 106 -20.69 131.77 -152.59
N VAL A 107 -19.92 132.86 -152.44
CA VAL A 107 -18.48 132.79 -152.22
C VAL A 107 -18.14 132.46 -150.76
N THR A 108 -18.89 132.99 -149.80
CA THR A 108 -18.65 132.71 -148.37
C THR A 108 -18.92 131.26 -147.98
N THR A 109 -19.87 130.58 -148.64
CA THR A 109 -20.25 129.18 -148.34
C THR A 109 -19.23 128.12 -148.77
N VAL A 110 -18.12 128.52 -149.39
CA VAL A 110 -16.98 127.65 -149.73
C VAL A 110 -15.82 127.79 -148.74
N GLY A 111 -15.65 128.95 -148.09
CA GLY A 111 -14.57 129.20 -147.13
C GLY A 111 -14.66 128.33 -145.87
N GLU A 112 -15.83 128.29 -145.24
CA GLU A 112 -16.10 127.59 -143.97
C GLU A 112 -15.96 126.05 -144.02
N ARG A 113 -15.59 125.48 -145.17
CA ARG A 113 -15.39 124.03 -145.34
C ARG A 113 -13.94 123.56 -145.16
N TYR A 114 -12.94 124.45 -145.22
CA TYR A 114 -11.53 124.04 -145.17
C TYR A 114 -10.87 124.07 -143.78
N GLU A 115 -11.44 124.77 -142.80
CA GLU A 115 -10.88 124.81 -141.43
C GLU A 115 -11.27 123.60 -140.56
N LYS A 116 -12.18 122.72 -141.00
CA LYS A 116 -12.72 121.60 -140.20
C LYS A 116 -12.07 120.23 -140.40
N ASP A 117 -11.29 120.04 -141.46
CA ASP A 117 -10.59 118.77 -141.69
C ASP A 117 -9.27 118.66 -140.88
N GLU A 118 -8.64 119.78 -140.54
CA GLU A 118 -7.33 119.78 -139.86
C GLU A 118 -7.45 119.41 -138.36
N GLU A 119 -8.54 119.84 -137.70
CA GLU A 119 -8.84 119.52 -136.29
C GLU A 119 -9.11 118.02 -136.07
N LEU A 120 -9.63 117.33 -137.10
CA LEU A 120 -9.98 115.90 -137.08
C LEU A 120 -8.75 114.98 -137.14
N VAL A 121 -7.64 115.44 -137.73
CA VAL A 121 -6.41 114.66 -137.87
C VAL A 121 -5.68 114.49 -136.52
N GLU A 122 -5.63 115.54 -135.69
CA GLU A 122 -4.88 115.46 -134.42
C GLU A 122 -5.63 114.64 -133.35
N GLN A 123 -6.97 114.60 -133.36
CA GLN A 123 -7.74 113.70 -132.50
C GLN A 123 -7.43 112.21 -132.77
N ILE A 124 -7.27 111.83 -134.04
CA ILE A 124 -6.87 110.47 -134.44
C ILE A 124 -5.45 110.14 -133.97
N ARG A 125 -4.57 111.14 -133.89
CA ARG A 125 -3.19 110.99 -133.39
C ARG A 125 -3.16 110.78 -131.87
N ILE A 126 -3.97 111.50 -131.10
CA ILE A 126 -4.09 111.34 -129.64
C ILE A 126 -4.62 109.94 -129.30
N LEU A 127 -5.72 109.50 -129.92
CA LEU A 127 -6.33 108.18 -129.68
C LEU A 127 -5.38 107.00 -129.96
N LYS A 128 -4.42 107.15 -130.88
CA LYS A 128 -3.38 106.13 -131.12
C LYS A 128 -2.38 106.00 -129.97
N ILE A 129 -2.12 107.07 -129.22
CA ILE A 129 -1.18 107.06 -128.09
C ILE A 129 -1.83 106.41 -126.86
N GLU A 130 -3.07 106.76 -126.55
CA GLU A 130 -3.79 106.18 -125.41
C GLU A 130 -4.02 104.67 -125.55
N ASN A 131 -4.41 104.22 -126.74
CA ASN A 131 -4.67 102.79 -127.01
C ASN A 131 -3.39 101.95 -126.82
N ALA A 132 -2.21 102.49 -127.18
CA ALA A 132 -0.92 101.84 -126.92
C ALA A 132 -0.58 101.73 -125.41
N GLY A 133 -1.10 102.63 -124.57
CA GLY A 133 -0.99 102.54 -123.11
C GLY A 133 -1.82 101.38 -122.53
N ILE A 134 -3.05 101.21 -123.01
CA ILE A 134 -3.98 100.16 -122.53
C ILE A 134 -3.39 98.76 -122.74
N TRP A 135 -2.88 98.46 -123.94
CA TRP A 135 -2.25 97.16 -124.23
C TRP A 135 -1.06 96.86 -123.31
N LYS A 136 -0.31 97.88 -122.90
CA LYS A 136 0.88 97.71 -122.04
C LYS A 136 0.53 97.25 -120.62
N HIS A 137 -0.63 97.65 -120.10
CA HIS A 137 -1.15 97.12 -118.82
C HIS A 137 -1.66 95.69 -118.95
N ILE A 138 -2.40 95.37 -120.01
CA ILE A 138 -2.98 94.03 -120.24
C ILE A 138 -1.90 92.93 -120.27
N PHE A 139 -0.73 93.20 -120.87
CA PHE A 139 0.39 92.25 -120.84
C PHE A 139 1.01 92.10 -119.44
N ALA A 140 1.16 93.19 -118.68
CA ALA A 140 1.76 93.15 -117.34
C ALA A 140 0.91 92.36 -116.33
N ASP A 141 -0.42 92.55 -116.35
CA ASP A 141 -1.33 91.80 -115.46
C ASP A 141 -1.40 90.32 -115.85
N ARG A 142 -1.32 90.01 -117.15
CA ARG A 142 -1.26 88.62 -117.62
C ARG A 142 -0.02 87.90 -117.11
N ASP A 143 1.17 88.48 -117.30
CA ASP A 143 2.43 87.85 -116.87
C ASP A 143 2.46 87.63 -115.34
N LYS A 144 1.82 88.51 -114.56
CA LYS A 144 1.62 88.33 -113.11
C LYS A 144 0.72 87.14 -112.79
N TYR A 145 -0.44 87.02 -113.45
CA TYR A 145 -1.38 85.92 -113.24
C TYR A 145 -0.82 84.56 -113.68
N GLU A 146 -0.11 84.50 -114.81
CA GLU A 146 0.54 83.28 -115.31
C GLU A 146 1.57 82.77 -114.26
N LYS A 147 2.25 83.70 -113.57
CA LYS A 147 3.24 83.40 -112.52
C LYS A 147 2.60 82.94 -111.21
N GLU A 148 1.60 83.66 -110.68
CA GLU A 148 0.87 83.28 -109.45
C GLU A 148 0.23 81.88 -109.59
N LYS A 149 -0.33 81.58 -110.78
CA LYS A 149 -0.87 80.26 -111.12
C LYS A 149 0.19 79.16 -111.05
N SER A 150 1.39 79.40 -111.56
CA SER A 150 2.50 78.43 -111.52
C SER A 150 2.98 78.14 -110.09
N GLU A 151 3.08 79.16 -109.23
CA GLU A 151 3.49 78.98 -107.83
C GLU A 151 2.42 78.27 -106.98
N LEU A 152 1.14 78.50 -107.26
CA LEU A 152 0.04 77.83 -106.57
C LEU A 152 -0.05 76.34 -106.97
N GLN A 153 0.15 76.04 -108.25
CA GLN A 153 0.11 74.66 -108.76
C GLN A 153 1.27 73.82 -108.20
N ALA A 154 2.49 74.37 -108.14
CA ALA A 154 3.64 73.70 -107.54
C ALA A 154 3.46 73.39 -106.05
N LYS A 155 2.86 74.31 -105.28
CA LYS A 155 2.54 74.07 -103.85
C LYS A 155 1.56 72.92 -103.68
N HIS A 156 0.50 72.87 -104.49
CA HIS A 156 -0.53 71.84 -104.37
C HIS A 156 -0.02 70.43 -104.70
N GLU A 157 0.88 70.29 -105.67
CA GLU A 157 1.56 69.00 -105.94
C GLU A 157 2.43 68.54 -104.76
N THR A 158 3.18 69.44 -104.10
CA THR A 158 3.97 69.08 -102.92
C THR A 158 3.13 68.68 -101.71
N GLU A 159 1.95 69.29 -101.53
CA GLU A 159 1.03 69.00 -100.43
C GLU A 159 0.29 67.67 -100.64
N MET A 160 -0.16 67.40 -101.87
CA MET A 160 -0.76 66.11 -102.24
C MET A 160 0.23 64.93 -102.08
N ALA A 161 1.50 65.13 -102.42
CA ALA A 161 2.54 64.11 -102.23
C ALA A 161 2.79 63.79 -100.75
N ALA A 162 2.72 64.79 -99.86
CA ALA A 162 2.86 64.59 -98.42
C ALA A 162 1.67 63.81 -97.82
N LEU A 163 0.44 64.11 -98.25
CA LEU A 163 -0.78 63.45 -97.77
C LEU A 163 -0.88 61.98 -98.20
N ASP A 164 -0.50 61.66 -99.44
CA ASP A 164 -0.48 60.26 -99.94
C ASP A 164 0.57 59.40 -99.20
N ALA A 165 1.72 59.98 -98.84
CA ALA A 165 2.71 59.32 -97.98
C ALA A 165 2.16 59.06 -96.56
N GLN A 166 1.44 60.03 -95.97
CA GLN A 166 0.83 59.90 -94.64
C GLN A 166 -0.27 58.83 -94.61
N ALA A 167 -1.11 58.75 -95.65
CA ALA A 167 -2.14 57.73 -95.77
C ALA A 167 -1.56 56.30 -95.80
N LYS A 168 -0.49 56.09 -96.58
CA LYS A 168 0.19 54.79 -96.71
C LYS A 168 0.90 54.34 -95.43
N ALA A 169 1.39 55.27 -94.62
CA ALA A 169 1.93 54.96 -93.30
C ALA A 169 0.84 54.44 -92.33
N GLY A 170 -0.30 55.14 -92.25
CA GLY A 170 -1.41 54.78 -91.35
C GLY A 170 -2.05 53.42 -91.68
N GLU A 171 -2.16 53.07 -92.97
CA GLU A 171 -2.74 51.78 -93.37
C GLU A 171 -1.84 50.57 -92.98
N GLN A 172 -0.52 50.73 -93.03
CA GLN A 172 0.41 49.71 -92.54
C GLN A 172 0.36 49.54 -91.02
N GLU A 173 0.21 50.64 -90.27
CA GLU A 173 0.12 50.58 -88.81
C GLU A 173 -1.19 49.91 -88.36
N LYS A 174 -2.33 50.24 -89.01
CA LYS A 174 -3.63 49.62 -88.74
C LYS A 174 -3.58 48.09 -88.89
N LYS A 175 -2.95 47.56 -89.95
CA LYS A 175 -2.80 46.10 -90.13
C LYS A 175 -2.03 45.45 -88.98
N LYS A 176 -0.94 46.07 -88.51
CA LYS A 176 -0.16 45.55 -87.37
C LYS A 176 -0.99 45.51 -86.08
N TYR A 177 -1.86 46.50 -85.84
CA TYR A 177 -2.77 46.48 -84.68
C TYR A 177 -3.86 45.40 -84.80
N GLU A 178 -4.43 45.17 -85.98
CA GLU A 178 -5.44 44.11 -86.19
C GLU A 178 -4.83 42.69 -86.05
N GLU A 179 -3.62 42.48 -86.55
CA GLU A 179 -2.85 41.23 -86.36
C GLU A 179 -2.48 41.00 -84.90
N MET A 180 -1.97 42.04 -84.21
CA MET A 180 -1.64 41.97 -82.78
C MET A 180 -2.88 41.69 -81.93
N LYS A 181 -4.03 42.29 -82.26
CA LYS A 181 -5.30 42.05 -81.56
C LYS A 181 -5.74 40.59 -81.68
N LYS A 182 -5.77 40.02 -82.90
CA LYS A 182 -6.09 38.59 -83.10
C LYS A 182 -5.14 37.66 -82.36
N ALA A 183 -3.84 37.97 -82.37
CA ALA A 183 -2.83 37.19 -81.64
C ALA A 183 -2.99 37.28 -80.11
N LEU A 184 -3.58 38.37 -79.59
CA LEU A 184 -3.89 38.54 -78.17
C LEU A 184 -5.17 37.80 -77.79
N GLU A 185 -6.23 37.89 -78.60
CA GLU A 185 -7.50 37.19 -78.42
C GLU A 185 -7.28 35.66 -78.43
N GLU A 186 -6.54 35.12 -79.41
CA GLU A 186 -6.18 33.69 -79.42
C GLU A 186 -5.40 33.25 -78.18
N LYS A 187 -4.46 34.08 -77.68
CA LYS A 187 -3.70 33.77 -76.47
C LYS A 187 -4.61 33.77 -75.23
N PHE A 188 -5.54 34.71 -75.15
CA PHE A 188 -6.50 34.82 -74.05
C PHE A 188 -7.42 33.60 -74.01
N ASP A 189 -8.03 33.21 -75.13
CA ASP A 189 -8.91 32.04 -75.17
C ASP A 189 -8.15 30.72 -74.97
N LYS A 190 -6.94 30.56 -75.53
CA LYS A 190 -6.08 29.40 -75.26
C LYS A 190 -5.68 29.32 -73.77
N GLY A 191 -5.43 30.44 -73.11
CA GLY A 191 -5.17 30.52 -71.67
C GLY A 191 -6.40 30.17 -70.83
N LYS A 192 -7.56 30.76 -71.17
CA LYS A 192 -8.86 30.53 -70.52
C LYS A 192 -9.31 29.08 -70.62
N GLN A 193 -9.11 28.44 -71.78
CA GLN A 193 -9.45 27.03 -72.00
C GLN A 193 -8.51 26.10 -71.20
N LYS A 194 -7.20 26.40 -71.12
CA LYS A 194 -6.27 25.67 -70.25
C LYS A 194 -6.66 25.79 -68.78
N LEU A 195 -6.83 27.01 -68.27
CA LEU A 195 -7.20 27.26 -66.87
C LEU A 195 -8.53 26.57 -66.49
N LYS A 196 -9.51 26.56 -67.39
CA LYS A 196 -10.77 25.82 -67.19
C LYS A 196 -10.56 24.31 -67.08
N ASN A 197 -9.72 23.73 -67.95
CA ASN A 197 -9.41 22.30 -67.91
C ASN A 197 -8.60 21.92 -66.66
N GLU A 198 -7.62 22.73 -66.28
CA GLU A 198 -6.80 22.55 -65.07
C GLU A 198 -7.66 22.65 -63.80
N LEU A 199 -8.57 23.64 -63.71
CA LEU A 199 -9.54 23.73 -62.61
C LEU A 199 -10.49 22.53 -62.59
N GLN A 200 -10.97 22.04 -63.74
CA GLN A 200 -11.87 20.89 -63.80
C GLN A 200 -11.16 19.56 -63.45
N GLN A 201 -9.88 19.41 -63.79
CA GLN A 201 -9.05 18.28 -63.35
C GLN A 201 -8.78 18.36 -61.85
N ARG A 202 -8.37 19.53 -61.33
CA ARG A 202 -8.08 19.74 -59.91
C ARG A 202 -9.32 19.58 -59.03
N ALA A 203 -10.49 20.00 -59.50
CA ALA A 203 -11.77 19.77 -58.81
C ALA A 203 -12.07 18.26 -58.69
N LYS A 204 -11.95 17.50 -59.79
CA LYS A 204 -12.14 16.05 -59.79
C LYS A 204 -11.14 15.32 -58.88
N GLN A 205 -9.88 15.73 -58.90
CA GLN A 205 -8.87 15.14 -58.01
C GLN A 205 -9.18 15.41 -56.54
N LEU A 206 -9.55 16.65 -56.18
CA LEU A 206 -9.98 16.97 -54.82
C LEU A 206 -11.28 16.25 -54.42
N GLU A 207 -12.16 15.95 -55.36
CA GLU A 207 -13.39 15.16 -55.13
C GLU A 207 -13.05 13.69 -54.86
N THR A 208 -12.14 13.07 -55.62
CA THR A 208 -11.66 11.70 -55.35
C THR A 208 -10.86 11.61 -54.07
N ASP A 209 -9.90 12.52 -53.85
CA ASP A 209 -9.02 12.51 -52.67
C ASP A 209 -9.83 12.69 -51.37
N ASN A 210 -10.86 13.54 -51.38
CA ASN A 210 -11.75 13.69 -50.23
C ASN A 210 -12.67 12.49 -50.06
N ALA A 211 -13.21 11.89 -51.14
CA ALA A 211 -14.06 10.70 -51.03
C ALA A 211 -13.29 9.49 -50.46
N GLU A 212 -12.05 9.27 -50.90
CA GLU A 212 -11.18 8.23 -50.35
C GLU A 212 -10.82 8.50 -48.89
N LYS A 213 -10.48 9.77 -48.55
CA LYS A 213 -10.14 10.16 -47.18
C LYS A 213 -11.31 10.09 -46.21
N ILE A 214 -12.53 10.44 -46.64
CA ILE A 214 -13.75 10.25 -45.85
C ILE A 214 -13.97 8.76 -45.60
N LYS A 215 -13.89 7.93 -46.64
CA LYS A 215 -14.08 6.47 -46.52
C LYS A 215 -13.03 5.82 -45.60
N ALA A 216 -11.78 6.27 -45.65
CA ALA A 216 -10.74 5.83 -44.71
C ALA A 216 -11.12 6.20 -43.26
N LEU A 217 -11.46 7.46 -42.99
CA LEU A 217 -11.84 7.92 -41.66
C LEU A 217 -13.14 7.26 -41.13
N GLU A 218 -14.06 6.86 -42.01
CA GLU A 218 -15.24 6.07 -41.63
C GLU A 218 -14.89 4.62 -41.27
N ASN A 219 -13.95 3.99 -41.98
CA ASN A 219 -13.42 2.68 -41.61
C ASN A 219 -12.68 2.74 -40.27
N ASP A 220 -11.72 3.67 -40.12
CA ASP A 220 -10.94 3.88 -38.88
C ASP A 220 -11.88 4.08 -37.68
N LYS A 221 -12.95 4.86 -37.87
CA LYS A 221 -13.98 5.10 -36.84
C LYS A 221 -14.76 3.83 -36.49
N GLN A 222 -15.12 2.99 -37.46
CA GLN A 222 -15.80 1.71 -37.18
C GLN A 222 -14.87 0.73 -36.47
N GLU A 223 -13.60 0.64 -36.89
CA GLU A 223 -12.59 -0.21 -36.25
C GLU A 223 -12.36 0.22 -34.79
N LEU A 224 -12.11 1.51 -34.54
CA LEU A 224 -11.98 2.08 -33.19
C LEU A 224 -13.24 1.89 -32.33
N GLN A 225 -14.45 1.98 -32.91
CA GLN A 225 -15.69 1.67 -32.19
C GLN A 225 -15.77 0.19 -31.82
N SER A 226 -15.36 -0.72 -32.72
CA SER A 226 -15.35 -2.16 -32.46
C SER A 226 -14.32 -2.57 -31.41
N GLU A 227 -13.11 -1.99 -31.45
CA GLU A 227 -12.06 -2.23 -30.46
C GLU A 227 -12.42 -1.63 -29.10
N ASN A 228 -12.97 -0.41 -29.04
CA ASN A 228 -13.40 0.19 -27.77
C ASN A 228 -14.54 -0.64 -27.13
N ALA A 229 -15.46 -1.19 -27.93
CA ALA A 229 -16.46 -2.13 -27.43
C ALA A 229 -15.83 -3.46 -26.93
N ARG A 230 -14.84 -4.00 -27.65
CA ARG A 230 -14.07 -5.19 -27.26
C ARG A 230 -13.35 -4.99 -25.92
N LEU A 231 -12.59 -3.91 -25.80
CA LEU A 231 -11.83 -3.53 -24.59
C LEU A 231 -12.75 -3.21 -23.41
N THR A 232 -13.90 -2.54 -23.64
CA THR A 232 -14.90 -2.30 -22.60
C THR A 232 -15.47 -3.62 -22.06
N LYS A 233 -15.75 -4.59 -22.94
CA LYS A 233 -16.17 -5.94 -22.50
C LYS A 233 -15.07 -6.63 -21.71
N GLU A 234 -13.85 -6.66 -22.24
CA GLU A 234 -12.68 -7.30 -21.61
C GLU A 234 -12.39 -6.72 -20.21
N LEU A 235 -12.45 -5.40 -20.06
CA LEU A 235 -12.24 -4.71 -18.79
C LEU A 235 -13.34 -5.02 -17.75
N ASN A 236 -14.60 -5.21 -18.19
CA ASN A 236 -15.70 -5.64 -17.33
C ASN A 236 -15.53 -7.11 -16.90
N GLU A 237 -15.16 -8.01 -17.82
CA GLU A 237 -14.88 -9.42 -17.56
C GLU A 237 -13.74 -9.56 -16.52
N ARG A 238 -12.60 -8.89 -16.76
CA ARG A 238 -11.43 -8.87 -15.87
C ARG A 238 -11.69 -8.18 -14.53
N THR A 239 -12.66 -7.27 -14.46
CA THR A 239 -13.10 -6.66 -13.20
C THR A 239 -13.95 -7.63 -12.39
N ARG A 240 -14.88 -8.34 -13.04
CA ARG A 240 -15.65 -9.41 -12.41
C ARG A 240 -14.76 -10.53 -11.87
N GLU A 241 -13.81 -11.02 -12.66
CA GLU A 241 -12.84 -12.05 -12.23
C GLU A 241 -12.09 -11.63 -10.97
N ARG A 242 -11.62 -10.38 -10.91
CA ARG A 242 -10.89 -9.83 -9.76
C ARG A 242 -11.76 -9.78 -8.49
N ASP A 243 -13.03 -9.42 -8.64
CA ASP A 243 -13.94 -9.27 -7.51
C ASP A 243 -14.44 -10.64 -7.00
N GLU A 244 -14.58 -11.64 -7.89
CA GLU A 244 -14.79 -13.05 -7.52
C GLU A 244 -13.54 -13.67 -6.86
N GLU A 245 -12.33 -13.37 -7.35
CA GLU A 245 -11.08 -13.78 -6.70
C GLU A 245 -10.93 -13.13 -5.32
N LYS A 246 -11.28 -11.85 -5.18
CA LYS A 246 -11.27 -11.16 -3.91
C LYS A 246 -12.23 -11.80 -2.91
N LEU A 247 -13.47 -12.08 -3.32
CA LEU A 247 -14.47 -12.73 -2.46
C LEU A 247 -14.04 -14.15 -2.04
N THR A 248 -13.45 -14.93 -2.93
CA THR A 248 -12.92 -16.27 -2.61
C THR A 248 -11.70 -16.21 -1.68
N ARG A 249 -10.80 -15.22 -1.85
CA ARG A 249 -9.69 -14.98 -0.90
C ARG A 249 -10.19 -14.52 0.48
N GLU A 250 -11.18 -13.63 0.56
CA GLU A 250 -11.75 -13.15 1.83
C GLU A 250 -12.51 -14.26 2.58
N THR A 251 -13.29 -15.08 1.87
CA THR A 251 -13.96 -16.25 2.46
C THR A 251 -12.97 -17.34 2.90
N MET A 252 -11.89 -17.58 2.14
CA MET A 252 -10.84 -18.52 2.54
C MET A 252 -10.04 -17.99 3.75
N GLN A 253 -9.71 -16.70 3.79
CA GLN A 253 -9.01 -16.08 4.93
C GLN A 253 -9.88 -16.07 6.21
N THR A 254 -11.17 -15.78 6.10
CA THR A 254 -12.09 -15.83 7.26
C THR A 254 -12.29 -17.26 7.75
N LYS A 255 -12.37 -18.26 6.86
CA LYS A 255 -12.36 -19.67 7.26
C LYS A 255 -11.06 -20.04 7.99
N LEU A 256 -9.89 -19.74 7.42
CA LEU A 256 -8.60 -20.04 8.05
C LEU A 256 -8.43 -19.38 9.42
N ARG A 257 -8.94 -18.16 9.62
CA ARG A 257 -8.99 -17.53 10.95
C ARG A 257 -9.92 -18.27 11.92
N GLY A 258 -11.08 -18.74 11.43
CA GLY A 258 -11.97 -19.61 12.21
C GLY A 258 -11.27 -20.89 12.64
N ASP A 259 -10.65 -21.60 11.69
CA ASP A 259 -9.91 -22.85 11.92
C ASP A 259 -8.75 -22.66 12.92
N VAL A 260 -7.98 -21.56 12.81
CA VAL A 260 -6.92 -21.22 13.79
C VAL A 260 -7.50 -20.95 15.18
N THR A 261 -8.53 -20.11 15.32
CA THR A 261 -9.13 -19.83 16.65
C THR A 261 -9.80 -21.05 17.28
N ALA A 262 -10.29 -21.99 16.46
CA ALA A 262 -10.77 -23.29 16.93
C ALA A 262 -9.61 -24.16 17.46
N LEU A 263 -8.51 -24.26 16.72
CA LEU A 263 -7.32 -25.01 17.13
C LEU A 263 -6.64 -24.40 18.38
N GLU A 264 -6.58 -23.08 18.52
CA GLU A 264 -6.12 -22.41 19.74
C GLU A 264 -7.01 -22.74 20.95
N LYS A 265 -8.33 -22.81 20.75
CA LYS A 265 -9.30 -23.20 21.77
C LYS A 265 -9.20 -24.69 22.14
N GLU A 266 -8.93 -25.56 21.17
CA GLU A 266 -8.68 -26.98 21.42
C GLU A 266 -7.35 -27.21 22.12
N LEU A 267 -6.28 -26.51 21.73
CA LEU A 267 -4.95 -26.60 22.34
C LEU A 267 -4.96 -26.07 23.77
N THR A 268 -5.61 -24.94 24.04
CA THR A 268 -5.82 -24.45 25.41
C THR A 268 -6.72 -25.39 26.22
N GLY A 269 -7.74 -25.98 25.61
CA GLY A 269 -8.59 -27.01 26.21
C GLY A 269 -7.87 -28.33 26.50
N MET A 270 -6.90 -28.75 25.69
CA MET A 270 -6.02 -29.88 25.95
C MET A 270 -4.99 -29.54 27.04
N LYS A 271 -4.36 -28.36 26.98
CA LYS A 271 -3.44 -27.90 28.01
C LYS A 271 -4.14 -27.88 29.38
N ALA A 272 -5.34 -27.33 29.48
CA ALA A 272 -6.14 -27.37 30.72
C ALA A 272 -6.56 -28.79 31.18
N LYS A 273 -6.56 -29.80 30.29
CA LYS A 273 -6.82 -31.20 30.65
C LYS A 273 -5.59 -31.93 31.19
N TYR A 274 -4.38 -31.58 30.73
CA TYR A 274 -3.14 -32.29 31.08
C TYR A 274 -2.17 -31.48 31.95
N GLN A 275 -2.39 -30.17 32.12
CA GLN A 275 -1.58 -29.32 32.98
C GLN A 275 -1.73 -29.75 34.44
N VAL A 276 -0.60 -30.16 34.99
CA VAL A 276 -0.40 -30.44 36.41
C VAL A 276 -0.07 -29.14 37.14
N ASN A 277 -0.55 -29.00 38.38
CA ASN A 277 -0.12 -27.93 39.27
C ASN A 277 1.14 -28.41 40.02
N ARG A 278 2.25 -27.68 39.88
CA ARG A 278 3.45 -27.86 40.71
C ARG A 278 3.27 -27.09 42.01
N GLN A 279 3.28 -27.78 43.15
CA GLN A 279 3.28 -27.17 44.48
C GLN A 279 4.70 -26.75 44.89
N PRO A 280 4.87 -25.67 45.68
CA PRO A 280 6.16 -25.29 46.25
C PRO A 280 6.65 -26.39 47.22
N SER A 281 7.97 -26.47 47.42
CA SER A 281 8.56 -27.51 48.28
C SER A 281 8.26 -27.29 49.76
N GLU A 282 7.99 -26.03 50.14
CA GLU A 282 7.46 -25.61 51.45
C GLU A 282 6.13 -26.28 51.78
N TYR A 283 5.23 -26.45 50.80
CA TYR A 283 3.93 -27.10 51.00
C TYR A 283 4.11 -28.56 51.42
N TYR A 284 4.99 -29.30 50.73
CA TYR A 284 5.29 -30.67 51.13
C TYR A 284 6.05 -30.73 52.46
N ARG A 285 6.98 -29.80 52.73
CA ARG A 285 7.68 -29.72 54.03
C ARG A 285 6.70 -29.54 55.19
N GLU A 286 5.71 -28.67 55.05
CA GLU A 286 4.64 -28.48 56.03
C GLU A 286 3.78 -29.75 56.18
N ARG A 287 3.32 -30.34 55.07
CA ARG A 287 2.38 -31.47 55.07
C ARG A 287 3.00 -32.78 55.56
N TYR A 288 4.23 -33.11 55.17
CA TYR A 288 4.96 -34.26 55.70
C TYR A 288 5.41 -34.02 57.15
N GLY A 289 5.74 -32.77 57.52
CA GLY A 289 5.97 -32.37 58.91
C GLY A 289 4.76 -32.64 59.81
N GLN A 290 3.60 -32.09 59.47
CA GLN A 290 2.32 -32.30 60.18
C GLN A 290 1.98 -33.79 60.36
N LEU A 291 2.24 -34.63 59.35
CA LEU A 291 2.04 -36.07 59.46
C LEU A 291 3.08 -36.73 60.39
N THR A 292 4.34 -36.30 60.34
CA THR A 292 5.41 -36.79 61.21
C THR A 292 5.17 -36.43 62.67
N ASP A 293 4.71 -35.21 62.93
CA ASP A 293 4.31 -34.74 64.27
C ASP A 293 3.12 -35.56 64.79
N ARG A 294 2.15 -35.90 63.94
CA ARG A 294 1.02 -36.77 64.31
C ARG A 294 1.43 -38.22 64.56
N VAL A 295 2.28 -38.83 63.73
CA VAL A 295 2.85 -40.17 64.00
C VAL A 295 3.61 -40.16 65.33
N SER A 296 4.40 -39.12 65.59
CA SER A 296 5.15 -38.95 66.83
C SER A 296 4.23 -38.77 68.05
N HIS A 297 3.18 -37.96 67.92
CA HIS A 297 2.18 -37.74 68.96
C HIS A 297 1.39 -39.02 69.28
N THR A 298 0.83 -39.69 68.26
CA THR A 298 0.13 -40.97 68.43
C THR A 298 1.06 -42.01 69.06
N ALA A 299 2.31 -42.13 68.62
CA ALA A 299 3.25 -43.06 69.24
C ALA A 299 3.54 -42.71 70.72
N THR A 300 3.61 -41.42 71.05
CA THR A 300 3.81 -40.95 72.44
C THR A 300 2.61 -41.26 73.32
N VAL A 301 1.39 -40.96 72.85
CA VAL A 301 0.13 -41.18 73.61
C VAL A 301 -0.10 -42.65 73.96
N TYR A 302 0.33 -43.59 73.12
CA TYR A 302 0.04 -45.03 73.30
C TYR A 302 1.23 -45.90 73.70
N PHE A 303 2.49 -45.42 73.63
CA PHE A 303 3.67 -46.27 73.90
C PHE A 303 4.77 -45.60 74.75
N ALA A 304 4.58 -44.35 75.21
CA ALA A 304 5.51 -43.72 76.13
C ALA A 304 5.53 -44.48 77.47
N ASP A 305 4.36 -44.64 78.08
CA ASP A 305 4.14 -45.41 79.29
C ASP A 305 3.69 -46.84 78.92
N LEU A 306 3.88 -47.82 79.81
CA LEU A 306 3.46 -49.20 79.61
C LEU A 306 2.06 -49.47 80.18
N SER A 307 1.32 -50.39 79.56
CA SER A 307 0.13 -51.01 80.16
C SER A 307 0.48 -51.81 81.41
N GLU A 308 -0.44 -51.89 82.37
CA GLU A 308 -0.22 -52.59 83.66
C GLU A 308 0.21 -54.05 83.42
N GLY A 309 -0.45 -54.75 82.50
CA GLY A 309 -0.11 -56.12 82.11
C GLY A 309 1.26 -56.27 81.40
N ALA A 310 1.75 -55.24 80.70
CA ALA A 310 3.09 -55.25 80.10
C ALA A 310 4.19 -55.10 81.16
N THR A 311 3.91 -54.36 82.24
CA THR A 311 4.80 -54.18 83.40
C THR A 311 4.73 -55.37 84.37
N GLU A 312 3.60 -56.08 84.47
CA GLU A 312 3.48 -57.33 85.24
C GLU A 312 4.23 -58.51 84.59
N ASP A 313 4.11 -58.71 83.27
CA ASP A 313 4.88 -59.73 82.52
C ASP A 313 5.67 -59.14 81.33
N PRO A 314 6.81 -58.47 81.60
CA PRO A 314 7.67 -57.92 80.55
C PRO A 314 8.31 -59.01 79.67
N VAL A 315 8.42 -60.25 80.17
CA VAL A 315 9.04 -61.37 79.43
C VAL A 315 8.04 -62.03 78.49
N GLY A 316 6.81 -62.29 78.91
CA GLY A 316 5.72 -62.72 78.05
C GLY A 316 5.35 -61.66 77.03
N THR A 317 5.37 -60.38 77.41
CA THR A 317 5.14 -59.24 76.51
C THR A 317 6.20 -59.16 75.41
N TRP A 318 7.50 -59.17 75.77
CA TRP A 318 8.59 -59.25 74.79
C TRP A 318 8.47 -60.49 73.88
N LEU A 319 8.20 -61.67 74.46
CA LEU A 319 7.96 -62.90 73.69
C LEU A 319 6.74 -62.81 72.75
N SER A 320 5.75 -61.97 73.05
CA SER A 320 4.61 -61.68 72.18
C SER A 320 4.98 -60.72 71.05
N LEU A 321 5.81 -59.72 71.33
CA LEU A 321 6.29 -58.72 70.36
C LEU A 321 7.22 -59.33 69.31
N ILE A 322 8.27 -60.06 69.71
CA ILE A 322 9.26 -60.62 68.77
C ILE A 322 8.64 -61.65 67.79
N ARG A 323 7.51 -62.27 68.17
CA ARG A 323 6.74 -63.17 67.29
C ARG A 323 5.94 -62.44 66.20
N ARG A 324 5.78 -61.12 66.32
CA ARG A 324 5.01 -60.27 65.41
C ARG A 324 5.90 -59.27 64.66
N SER A 325 6.98 -58.80 65.28
CA SER A 325 8.00 -57.96 64.65
C SER A 325 9.36 -58.21 65.32
N SER A 326 10.36 -58.59 64.50
CA SER A 326 11.75 -58.82 64.93
C SER A 326 12.41 -57.57 65.52
N ASN A 327 11.92 -56.38 65.18
CA ASN A 327 12.51 -55.10 65.60
C ASN A 327 12.54 -54.95 67.13
N PHE A 328 11.70 -55.69 67.86
CA PHE A 328 11.67 -55.70 69.33
C PHE A 328 12.72 -56.62 69.99
N GLU A 329 13.55 -57.37 69.24
CA GLU A 329 14.47 -58.38 69.81
C GLU A 329 15.40 -57.81 70.91
N ASN A 330 15.95 -56.62 70.69
CA ASN A 330 16.87 -55.95 71.62
C ASN A 330 16.19 -54.87 72.49
N VAL A 331 14.85 -54.81 72.50
CA VAL A 331 14.10 -53.79 73.25
C VAL A 331 13.74 -54.32 74.64
N PRO A 332 14.22 -53.72 75.73
CA PRO A 332 13.71 -54.02 77.07
C PRO A 332 12.26 -53.54 77.21
N ILE A 333 11.46 -54.24 78.02
CA ILE A 333 10.12 -53.81 78.43
C ILE A 333 10.21 -53.34 79.89
N ALA A 334 10.36 -52.03 80.08
CA ALA A 334 10.43 -51.37 81.39
C ALA A 334 10.09 -49.86 81.26
N ASP A 335 9.88 -49.17 82.39
CA ASP A 335 9.60 -47.73 82.41
C ASP A 335 10.89 -46.85 82.41
N SER A 336 12.01 -47.40 81.95
CA SER A 336 13.26 -46.65 81.80
C SER A 336 13.20 -45.67 80.63
N PRO A 337 13.95 -44.54 80.67
CA PRO A 337 14.04 -43.63 79.53
C PRO A 337 14.51 -44.34 78.25
N CYS A 338 15.56 -45.17 78.35
CA CYS A 338 16.07 -45.97 77.24
C CYS A 338 15.00 -46.88 76.63
N SER A 339 14.31 -47.69 77.46
CA SER A 339 13.24 -48.59 77.02
C SER A 339 12.12 -47.82 76.32
N ARG A 340 11.70 -46.68 76.89
CA ARG A 340 10.68 -45.80 76.33
C ARG A 340 11.08 -45.25 74.96
N TYR A 341 12.29 -44.69 74.81
CA TYR A 341 12.75 -44.15 73.52
C TYR A 341 12.85 -45.24 72.44
N LEU A 342 13.31 -46.45 72.79
CA LEU A 342 13.33 -47.58 71.87
C LEU A 342 11.92 -48.02 71.44
N ARG A 343 10.96 -48.10 72.36
CA ARG A 343 9.54 -48.36 72.04
C ARG A 343 9.00 -47.30 71.08
N LEU A 344 9.19 -46.02 71.38
CA LEU A 344 8.68 -44.90 70.59
C LEU A 344 9.25 -44.93 69.16
N ALA A 345 10.56 -45.10 69.01
CA ALA A 345 11.23 -45.23 67.71
C ALA A 345 10.65 -46.38 66.86
N ILE A 346 10.44 -47.55 67.47
CA ILE A 346 9.94 -48.74 66.77
C ILE A 346 8.44 -48.66 66.46
N SER A 347 7.63 -48.04 67.33
CA SER A 347 6.22 -47.78 67.03
C SER A 347 6.06 -46.77 65.88
N GLN A 348 6.85 -45.69 65.87
CA GLN A 348 6.88 -44.72 64.76
C GLN A 348 7.33 -45.38 63.45
N HIS A 349 8.40 -46.20 63.50
CA HIS A 349 8.85 -47.02 62.37
C HIS A 349 7.74 -47.94 61.82
N ILE A 350 7.06 -48.71 62.68
CA ILE A 350 6.01 -49.65 62.26
C ILE A 350 4.83 -48.90 61.60
N ILE A 351 4.47 -47.73 62.12
CA ILE A 351 3.44 -46.86 61.51
C ILE A 351 3.91 -46.37 60.13
N PHE A 352 5.13 -45.82 60.02
CA PHE A 352 5.64 -45.29 58.76
C PHE A 352 5.95 -46.36 57.70
N ASP A 353 6.43 -47.55 58.08
CA ASP A 353 6.61 -48.68 57.16
C ASP A 353 5.26 -49.12 56.59
N ALA A 354 4.25 -49.26 57.45
CA ALA A 354 2.89 -49.59 57.03
C ALA A 354 2.30 -48.52 56.10
N ILE A 355 2.56 -47.24 56.33
CA ILE A 355 2.19 -46.13 55.41
C ILE A 355 2.93 -46.28 54.08
N HIS A 356 4.26 -46.35 54.10
CA HIS A 356 5.10 -46.41 52.91
C HIS A 356 4.75 -47.61 52.01
N ASN A 357 4.68 -48.80 52.60
CA ASN A 357 4.48 -50.05 51.88
C ASN A 357 3.02 -50.29 51.47
N SER A 358 2.06 -49.52 51.99
CA SER A 358 0.62 -49.69 51.67
C SER A 358 0.02 -48.54 50.84
N VAL A 359 0.37 -47.27 51.12
CA VAL A 359 -0.34 -46.10 50.57
C VAL A 359 0.53 -45.06 49.86
N TRP A 360 1.86 -45.09 50.06
CA TRP A 360 2.82 -44.27 49.29
C TRP A 360 3.56 -45.07 48.20
N GLN A 361 2.95 -46.16 47.73
CA GLN A 361 3.46 -46.90 46.59
C GLN A 361 3.15 -46.16 45.27
N PRO A 362 4.11 -46.11 44.32
CA PRO A 362 3.86 -45.61 42.97
C PRO A 362 2.62 -46.22 42.32
N PHE A 363 1.76 -45.35 41.77
CA PHE A 363 0.43 -45.67 41.23
C PHE A 363 -0.58 -46.23 42.24
N PHE A 364 -0.43 -45.96 43.54
CA PHE A 364 -1.46 -46.27 44.53
C PHE A 364 -2.82 -45.66 44.16
N SER A 365 -3.86 -46.50 44.26
CA SER A 365 -5.25 -46.14 44.00
C SER A 365 -6.15 -47.01 44.86
N GLN A 366 -7.12 -46.37 45.50
CA GLN A 366 -8.17 -47.02 46.29
C GLN A 366 -9.02 -47.96 45.40
N TYR A 367 -9.33 -47.53 44.18
CA TYR A 367 -10.02 -48.36 43.18
C TYR A 367 -9.24 -49.64 42.87
N LEU A 368 -7.94 -49.54 42.55
CA LEU A 368 -7.12 -50.73 42.30
C LEU A 368 -7.04 -51.63 43.53
N TRP A 369 -6.81 -51.06 44.72
CA TRP A 369 -6.71 -51.81 45.98
C TRP A 369 -7.98 -52.61 46.32
N LYS A 370 -9.16 -52.12 45.91
CA LYS A 370 -10.46 -52.79 46.08
C LYS A 370 -10.76 -53.84 45.02
N HIS A 371 -10.42 -53.58 43.76
CA HIS A 371 -10.86 -54.39 42.62
C HIS A 371 -9.83 -55.43 42.14
N THR A 372 -8.56 -55.31 42.54
CA THR A 372 -7.52 -56.29 42.20
C THR A 372 -7.48 -57.42 43.23
N LYS A 373 -7.64 -58.67 42.79
CA LYS A 373 -7.46 -59.85 43.65
C LYS A 373 -6.00 -60.01 44.11
N ASP A 374 -5.07 -59.55 43.30
CA ASP A 374 -3.63 -59.60 43.53
C ASP A 374 -3.08 -58.18 43.69
N ARG A 375 -3.05 -57.73 44.94
CA ARG A 375 -2.78 -56.33 45.32
C ARG A 375 -1.36 -55.86 44.99
N ALA A 376 -0.39 -56.77 44.87
CA ALA A 376 1.00 -56.43 44.57
C ALA A 376 1.24 -56.27 43.06
N THR A 377 0.56 -57.08 42.24
CA THR A 377 0.87 -57.20 40.82
C THR A 377 0.41 -56.02 39.98
N THR A 378 -0.79 -55.44 40.23
CA THR A 378 -1.28 -54.33 39.38
C THR A 378 -0.49 -53.02 39.52
N PRO A 379 -0.11 -52.53 40.73
CA PRO A 379 0.81 -51.39 40.87
C PRO A 379 2.18 -51.67 40.24
N THR A 380 2.66 -52.92 40.32
CA THR A 380 3.92 -53.35 39.69
C THR A 380 3.84 -53.30 38.16
N VAL A 381 2.73 -53.73 37.55
CA VAL A 381 2.51 -53.62 36.10
C VAL A 381 2.44 -52.15 35.64
N LEU A 382 1.78 -51.26 36.40
CA LEU A 382 1.76 -49.83 36.06
C LEU A 382 3.15 -49.19 36.18
N ARG A 383 3.93 -49.58 37.20
CA ARG A 383 5.33 -49.18 37.38
C ARG A 383 6.22 -49.68 36.23
N GLU A 384 6.03 -50.93 35.79
CA GLU A 384 6.76 -51.51 34.66
C GLU A 384 6.42 -50.81 33.33
N ILE A 385 5.14 -50.54 33.06
CA ILE A 385 4.71 -49.75 31.89
C ILE A 385 5.37 -48.37 31.94
N TYR A 386 5.28 -47.66 33.06
CA TYR A 386 5.91 -46.36 33.25
C TYR A 386 7.43 -46.40 32.99
N SER A 387 8.15 -47.39 33.52
CA SER A 387 9.59 -47.56 33.26
C SER A 387 9.89 -47.81 31.78
N ARG A 388 9.09 -48.66 31.09
CA ARG A 388 9.26 -48.96 29.65
C ARG A 388 9.01 -47.73 28.78
N LEU A 389 8.00 -46.91 29.09
CA LEU A 389 7.66 -45.68 28.35
C LEU A 389 8.76 -44.60 28.42
N GLY A 390 9.74 -44.71 29.33
CA GLY A 390 10.92 -43.84 29.31
C GLY A 390 11.74 -43.96 28.02
N ALA A 391 11.67 -45.10 27.33
CA ALA A 391 12.31 -45.30 26.03
C ALA A 391 11.64 -44.50 24.89
N ASP A 392 10.36 -44.17 25.01
CA ASP A 392 9.60 -43.35 24.05
C ASP A 392 9.75 -41.83 24.34
N GLY A 393 10.43 -41.46 25.42
CA GLY A 393 10.75 -40.08 25.81
C GLY A 393 10.05 -39.60 27.08
N ALA A 394 10.74 -38.75 27.85
CA ALA A 394 10.28 -38.24 29.15
C ALA A 394 8.91 -37.55 29.08
N ASP A 395 8.65 -36.75 28.04
CA ASP A 395 7.35 -36.11 27.83
C ASP A 395 6.22 -37.13 27.67
N PHE A 396 6.44 -38.22 26.93
CA PHE A 396 5.43 -39.26 26.74
C PHE A 396 5.19 -40.02 28.05
N GLN A 397 6.28 -40.40 28.73
CA GLN A 397 6.28 -41.05 30.03
C GLN A 397 5.52 -40.24 31.10
N HIS A 398 5.77 -38.92 31.16
CA HIS A 398 5.10 -37.98 32.07
C HIS A 398 3.61 -37.82 31.72
N ASN A 399 3.27 -37.53 30.46
CA ASN A 399 1.87 -37.38 30.03
C ASN A 399 1.04 -38.65 30.27
N TRP A 400 1.64 -39.84 30.10
CA TRP A 400 1.00 -41.10 30.44
C TRP A 400 0.78 -41.26 31.96
N LYS A 401 1.79 -40.91 32.79
CA LYS A 401 1.67 -40.94 34.26
C LYS A 401 0.52 -40.06 34.74
N VAL A 402 0.49 -38.81 34.28
CA VAL A 402 -0.54 -37.82 34.62
C VAL A 402 -1.92 -38.28 34.19
N SER A 403 -2.06 -38.79 32.96
CA SER A 403 -3.33 -39.31 32.44
C SER A 403 -3.84 -40.50 33.29
N THR A 404 -2.95 -41.43 33.62
CA THR A 404 -3.25 -42.61 34.45
C THR A 404 -3.68 -42.20 35.86
N LEU A 405 -2.89 -41.39 36.55
CA LEU A 405 -3.20 -40.93 37.92
C LEU A 405 -4.48 -40.08 37.99
N LYS A 406 -4.83 -39.36 36.92
CA LYS A 406 -6.08 -38.60 36.82
C LYS A 406 -7.30 -39.50 36.67
N ILE A 407 -7.21 -40.54 35.82
CA ILE A 407 -8.28 -41.55 35.68
C ILE A 407 -8.45 -42.32 36.99
N LEU A 408 -7.35 -42.76 37.61
CA LEU A 408 -7.39 -43.43 38.91
C LEU A 408 -8.01 -42.53 40.00
N GLY A 409 -7.75 -41.22 40.00
CA GLY A 409 -8.41 -40.27 40.89
C GLY A 409 -9.95 -40.25 40.76
N GLN A 410 -10.45 -40.20 39.53
CA GLN A 410 -11.91 -40.20 39.24
C GLN A 410 -12.60 -41.54 39.56
N LEU A 411 -11.83 -42.60 39.79
CA LEU A 411 -12.29 -43.91 40.24
C LEU A 411 -12.21 -44.01 41.78
N ASP A 412 -11.13 -43.53 42.38
CA ASP A 412 -10.95 -43.41 43.84
C ASP A 412 -12.07 -42.58 44.49
N GLU A 413 -12.47 -41.46 43.88
CA GLU A 413 -13.60 -40.61 44.32
C GLU A 413 -14.94 -41.36 44.48
N LYS A 414 -15.07 -42.53 43.85
CA LYS A 414 -16.28 -43.38 43.87
C LYS A 414 -16.07 -44.67 44.67
N THR A 415 -14.90 -44.86 45.27
CA THR A 415 -14.46 -46.13 45.84
C THR A 415 -14.25 -46.03 47.34
N ASP A 416 -15.27 -46.38 48.13
CA ASP A 416 -15.09 -46.63 49.57
C ASP A 416 -14.15 -47.84 49.79
N VAL A 417 -13.06 -47.62 50.52
CA VAL A 417 -12.12 -48.65 51.00
C VAL A 417 -12.01 -48.71 52.53
N GLY A 418 -12.90 -48.06 53.27
CA GLY A 418 -12.80 -47.90 54.72
C GLY A 418 -12.61 -49.21 55.49
N ARG A 419 -13.24 -50.30 55.05
CA ARG A 419 -12.98 -51.64 55.60
C ARG A 419 -11.58 -52.17 55.27
N LEU A 420 -11.12 -52.05 54.03
CA LEU A 420 -9.81 -52.55 53.61
C LEU A 420 -8.66 -51.79 54.29
N LEU A 421 -8.89 -50.50 54.57
CA LEU A 421 -8.02 -49.65 55.37
C LEU A 421 -7.93 -50.17 56.81
N VAL A 422 -9.06 -50.46 57.45
CA VAL A 422 -9.11 -51.06 58.80
C VAL A 422 -8.46 -52.44 58.84
N ASP A 423 -8.79 -53.33 57.90
CA ASP A 423 -8.20 -54.68 57.79
C ASP A 423 -6.66 -54.61 57.65
N MET A 424 -6.14 -53.60 56.94
CA MET A 424 -4.70 -53.36 56.79
C MET A 424 -4.06 -52.76 58.05
N ILE A 425 -4.66 -51.73 58.65
CA ILE A 425 -4.21 -51.12 59.91
C ILE A 425 -4.12 -52.17 61.02
N GLU A 426 -5.14 -53.03 61.13
CA GLU A 426 -5.16 -54.12 62.10
C GLU A 426 -4.01 -55.11 61.86
N ALA A 427 -3.79 -55.54 60.62
CA ALA A 427 -2.75 -56.51 60.28
C ALA A 427 -1.32 -55.97 60.35
N LYS A 428 -1.11 -54.68 60.03
CA LYS A 428 0.22 -54.07 59.86
C LYS A 428 0.70 -53.23 61.04
N VAL A 429 -0.19 -52.65 61.84
CA VAL A 429 0.19 -51.73 62.93
C VAL A 429 -0.39 -52.18 64.27
N VAL A 430 -1.72 -52.37 64.37
CA VAL A 430 -2.35 -52.71 65.66
C VAL A 430 -1.93 -54.09 66.11
N SER A 431 -1.93 -55.12 65.25
CA SER A 431 -1.55 -56.47 65.65
C SER A 431 -0.09 -56.55 66.13
N PRO A 432 0.93 -56.01 65.43
CA PRO A 432 2.30 -55.96 65.95
C PRO A 432 2.45 -55.24 67.29
N LEU A 433 1.76 -54.11 67.48
CA LEU A 433 1.93 -53.24 68.66
C LEU A 433 0.98 -53.57 69.83
N LYS A 434 -0.08 -54.35 69.61
CA LYS A 434 -1.08 -54.70 70.65
C LYS A 434 -0.48 -55.20 71.97
N PRO A 435 0.62 -55.98 72.04
CA PRO A 435 1.18 -56.39 73.34
C PRO A 435 1.63 -55.25 74.26
N LEU A 436 1.79 -54.03 73.75
CA LEU A 436 2.13 -52.83 74.54
C LEU A 436 0.91 -52.01 74.98
N LEU A 437 -0.29 -52.34 74.50
CA LEU A 437 -1.53 -51.57 74.72
C LEU A 437 -2.40 -52.21 75.79
N ASP A 438 -3.16 -51.38 76.51
CA ASP A 438 -4.35 -51.86 77.23
C ASP A 438 -5.45 -52.24 76.22
N ASP A 439 -6.24 -53.28 76.52
CA ASP A 439 -7.41 -53.64 75.68
C ASP A 439 -8.41 -52.48 75.54
N ALA A 440 -8.44 -51.55 76.50
CA ALA A 440 -9.26 -50.32 76.45
C ALA A 440 -8.71 -49.24 75.51
N GLN A 441 -7.41 -49.25 75.19
CA GLN A 441 -6.76 -48.29 74.28
C GLN A 441 -6.85 -48.72 72.81
N VAL A 442 -6.94 -50.03 72.54
CA VAL A 442 -6.85 -50.62 71.18
C VAL A 442 -7.82 -49.97 70.18
N ASP A 443 -9.07 -49.72 70.58
CA ASP A 443 -10.07 -49.13 69.69
C ASP A 443 -9.81 -47.64 69.41
N SER A 444 -9.33 -46.89 70.41
CA SER A 444 -8.91 -45.48 70.24
C SER A 444 -7.70 -45.38 69.31
N PHE A 445 -6.66 -46.19 69.55
CA PHE A 445 -5.48 -46.27 68.69
C PHE A 445 -5.83 -46.63 67.25
N ARG A 446 -6.76 -47.59 67.03
CA ARG A 446 -7.23 -47.93 65.68
C ARG A 446 -7.95 -46.75 65.00
N ASN A 447 -8.70 -45.94 65.74
CA ASN A 447 -9.39 -44.76 65.19
C ASN A 447 -8.39 -43.65 64.82
N ASP A 448 -7.44 -43.35 65.69
CA ASP A 448 -6.40 -42.33 65.43
C ASP A 448 -5.55 -42.71 64.21
N LEU A 449 -5.16 -43.99 64.10
CA LEU A 449 -4.49 -44.52 62.92
C LEU A 449 -5.35 -44.43 61.65
N LYS A 450 -6.67 -44.65 61.75
CA LYS A 450 -7.57 -44.55 60.60
C LYS A 450 -7.62 -43.12 60.04
N GLU A 451 -7.62 -42.10 60.89
CA GLU A 451 -7.49 -40.70 60.45
C GLU A 451 -6.11 -40.45 59.86
N LEU A 452 -5.04 -40.82 60.58
CA LEU A 452 -3.65 -40.62 60.17
C LEU A 452 -3.35 -41.23 58.79
N PHE A 453 -3.79 -42.47 58.53
CA PHE A 453 -3.66 -43.09 57.21
C PHE A 453 -4.57 -42.46 56.15
N THR A 454 -5.72 -41.89 56.52
CA THR A 454 -6.57 -41.15 55.57
C THR A 454 -5.86 -39.89 55.08
N ASP A 455 -5.18 -39.17 55.98
CA ASP A 455 -4.33 -38.03 55.64
C ASP A 455 -3.07 -38.45 54.87
N ALA A 456 -2.43 -39.56 55.23
CA ALA A 456 -1.32 -40.11 54.46
C ALA A 456 -1.74 -40.50 53.02
N ILE A 457 -2.95 -41.05 52.84
CA ILE A 457 -3.57 -41.33 51.53
C ILE A 457 -3.89 -40.04 50.76
N ALA A 458 -4.25 -38.94 51.43
CA ALA A 458 -4.38 -37.63 50.78
C ALA A 458 -3.02 -37.13 50.29
N LEU A 459 -2.04 -37.03 51.21
CA LEU A 459 -0.69 -36.53 50.93
C LEU A 459 0.05 -37.35 49.87
N GLY A 460 -0.06 -38.68 49.91
CA GLY A 460 0.54 -39.56 48.90
C GLY A 460 -0.03 -39.32 47.49
N ARG A 461 -1.34 -39.09 47.38
CA ARG A 461 -1.99 -38.74 46.10
C ARG A 461 -1.71 -37.30 45.69
N GLU A 462 -1.48 -36.39 46.62
CA GLU A 462 -1.01 -35.01 46.36
C GLU A 462 0.43 -35.01 45.83
N ALA A 463 1.31 -35.84 46.40
CA ALA A 463 2.72 -35.97 46.00
C ALA A 463 2.91 -36.71 44.66
N GLU A 464 2.23 -37.84 44.45
CA GLU A 464 2.31 -38.60 43.18
C GLU A 464 1.77 -37.83 41.98
N ARG A 465 0.84 -36.89 42.20
CA ARG A 465 0.22 -36.06 41.15
C ARG A 465 0.93 -34.73 40.90
N ASP A 466 1.98 -34.39 41.64
CA ASP A 466 2.75 -33.17 41.39
C ASP A 466 3.51 -33.24 40.06
N GLN A 467 3.89 -32.08 39.51
CA GLN A 467 4.70 -32.04 38.30
C GLN A 467 6.14 -32.50 38.56
N SER A 468 6.70 -32.15 39.73
CA SER A 468 8.05 -32.52 40.15
C SER A 468 7.98 -33.64 41.18
N MET A 469 8.37 -34.85 40.75
CA MET A 469 8.24 -36.08 41.55
C MET A 469 8.88 -35.94 42.93
N VAL A 470 8.06 -36.22 43.95
CA VAL A 470 8.47 -36.33 45.35
C VAL A 470 8.73 -37.80 45.65
N TYR A 471 9.85 -38.08 46.31
CA TYR A 471 10.33 -39.41 46.67
C TYR A 471 10.33 -39.57 48.19
N VAL A 472 10.08 -40.79 48.63
CA VAL A 472 10.15 -41.22 50.03
C VAL A 472 11.26 -42.25 50.14
N GLU A 473 12.26 -41.99 51.00
CA GLU A 473 13.38 -42.88 51.26
C GLU A 473 13.28 -43.41 52.70
N THR A 474 13.16 -44.73 52.83
CA THR A 474 13.00 -45.45 54.11
C THR A 474 14.25 -46.25 54.50
N VAL A 475 15.31 -46.22 53.71
CA VAL A 475 16.55 -46.98 53.98
C VAL A 475 17.64 -45.99 54.39
N PRO A 476 18.06 -45.93 55.67
CA PRO A 476 19.16 -45.07 56.08
C PRO A 476 20.49 -45.67 55.60
N SER A 477 21.37 -44.82 55.06
CA SER A 477 22.73 -45.22 54.73
C SER A 477 23.50 -45.63 55.99
N MET A 478 24.18 -46.79 55.95
CA MET A 478 25.08 -47.27 57.01
C MET A 478 26.21 -46.28 57.34
N MET A 479 26.66 -45.50 56.35
CA MET A 479 27.49 -44.31 56.57
C MET A 479 26.55 -43.14 56.87
N LYS A 480 26.69 -42.49 58.03
CA LYS A 480 25.84 -41.37 58.45
C LYS A 480 25.88 -40.25 57.40
N ASP A 481 24.78 -40.12 56.64
CA ASP A 481 24.60 -39.22 55.50
C ASP A 481 24.26 -37.80 55.99
N PRO A 482 25.21 -36.83 55.96
CA PRO A 482 24.97 -35.50 56.49
C PRO A 482 24.00 -34.67 55.63
N GLU A 483 23.69 -35.11 54.40
CA GLU A 483 22.86 -34.36 53.45
C GLU A 483 21.38 -34.78 53.47
N GLY A 484 20.98 -35.72 54.33
CA GLY A 484 19.57 -36.10 54.43
C GLY A 484 19.10 -36.94 55.61
N TRP A 485 19.99 -37.61 56.36
CA TRP A 485 19.59 -38.45 57.50
C TRP A 485 20.09 -37.89 58.83
N LYS A 486 19.21 -37.90 59.83
CA LYS A 486 19.45 -37.41 61.19
C LYS A 486 19.37 -38.54 62.19
N GLU A 487 20.28 -38.56 63.15
CA GLU A 487 20.26 -39.51 64.27
C GLU A 487 19.09 -39.22 65.23
N TYR A 488 18.34 -40.26 65.60
CA TYR A 488 17.29 -40.16 66.63
C TYR A 488 17.91 -39.73 67.97
N LEU A 489 17.31 -38.76 68.64
CA LEU A 489 17.84 -38.01 69.80
C LEU A 489 19.05 -37.10 69.54
N GLY A 490 19.73 -37.19 68.38
CA GLY A 490 20.99 -36.50 68.08
C GLY A 490 20.93 -34.96 67.88
N SER A 491 19.93 -34.25 68.41
CA SER A 491 19.90 -32.77 68.36
C SER A 491 19.14 -32.08 69.50
N SER A 492 18.85 -32.77 70.61
CA SER A 492 18.17 -32.19 71.77
C SER A 492 18.87 -32.62 73.05
N GLU A 493 19.49 -31.65 73.71
CA GLU A 493 19.76 -31.57 75.16
C GLU A 493 20.12 -32.87 75.90
N GLU A 494 21.40 -32.97 76.28
CA GLU A 494 21.83 -33.57 77.55
C GLU A 494 21.49 -35.05 77.81
N TYR A 495 21.73 -35.94 76.83
CA TYR A 495 22.11 -37.32 77.16
C TYR A 495 23.61 -37.36 77.52
N ASP A 496 23.93 -36.86 78.71
CA ASP A 496 25.31 -36.83 79.23
C ASP A 496 25.80 -38.25 79.55
N THR A 497 26.48 -38.83 78.56
CA THR A 497 26.99 -40.20 78.58
C THR A 497 28.35 -40.33 79.28
N SER A 498 28.79 -39.29 80.01
CA SER A 498 30.10 -39.24 80.68
C SER A 498 30.32 -40.28 81.79
N ASP A 499 29.24 -40.86 82.34
CA ASP A 499 29.31 -41.92 83.38
C ASP A 499 29.23 -43.35 82.78
N ALA A 500 29.19 -43.48 81.44
CA ALA A 500 29.22 -44.77 80.77
C ALA A 500 30.63 -45.40 80.84
N THR A 501 30.76 -46.49 81.61
CA THR A 501 32.02 -47.22 81.78
C THR A 501 32.60 -47.67 80.44
N ASP A 502 33.92 -47.51 80.27
CA ASP A 502 34.68 -47.73 79.03
C ASP A 502 34.18 -48.95 78.21
N PRO A 503 33.57 -48.75 77.03
CA PRO A 503 32.88 -49.79 76.28
C PRO A 503 33.83 -50.85 75.69
N SER A 504 35.15 -50.66 75.78
CA SER A 504 36.15 -51.61 75.27
C SER A 504 36.14 -52.97 76.00
N ALA A 505 35.54 -53.06 77.19
CA ALA A 505 35.65 -54.22 78.08
C ALA A 505 34.62 -55.35 77.87
N VAL A 506 33.54 -55.15 77.09
CA VAL A 506 32.44 -56.13 76.94
C VAL A 506 32.49 -56.78 75.56
N SER A 507 32.91 -58.05 75.48
CA SER A 507 32.89 -58.81 74.22
C SER A 507 31.43 -59.00 73.72
N PRO A 508 31.11 -58.61 72.48
CA PRO A 508 29.73 -58.66 71.96
C PRO A 508 29.31 -60.10 71.63
N ALA A 509 28.71 -60.77 72.61
CA ALA A 509 28.24 -62.16 72.50
C ALA A 509 26.88 -62.29 71.77
N SER A 510 26.73 -61.62 70.62
CA SER A 510 25.72 -61.94 69.59
C SER A 510 26.16 -61.38 68.24
N GLU A 511 26.19 -62.23 67.20
CA GLU A 511 26.66 -61.91 65.85
C GLU A 511 25.54 -61.28 64.99
N ILE A 512 24.78 -60.36 65.60
CA ILE A 512 23.66 -59.65 64.95
C ILE A 512 23.99 -58.16 65.00
N SER A 513 24.51 -57.61 63.90
CA SER A 513 24.46 -56.17 63.65
C SER A 513 23.04 -55.80 63.23
N PRO A 514 22.29 -54.98 64.01
CA PRO A 514 21.01 -54.45 63.54
C PRO A 514 21.20 -53.65 62.25
N GLU A 515 20.16 -53.58 61.41
CA GLU A 515 20.11 -52.59 60.34
C GLU A 515 19.62 -51.24 60.90
N PRO A 516 20.08 -50.09 60.37
CA PRO A 516 19.60 -48.77 60.79
C PRO A 516 18.08 -48.64 60.66
N LEU A 517 17.40 -48.38 61.77
CA LEU A 517 15.94 -48.32 61.81
C LEU A 517 15.46 -46.91 61.49
N PHE A 518 14.85 -46.68 60.33
CA PHE A 518 14.21 -45.39 60.05
C PHE A 518 13.02 -45.17 60.99
N VAL A 519 12.99 -44.02 61.65
CA VAL A 519 11.94 -43.57 62.58
C VAL A 519 10.99 -42.61 61.88
N SER A 520 11.51 -41.74 61.02
CA SER A 520 10.72 -41.00 60.02
C SER A 520 11.45 -41.03 58.67
N PRO A 521 10.72 -41.15 57.54
CA PRO A 521 11.33 -41.24 56.22
C PRO A 521 11.95 -39.92 55.78
N LYS A 522 12.99 -40.00 54.95
CA LYS A 522 13.60 -38.87 54.24
C LYS A 522 12.73 -38.54 53.03
N ILE A 523 12.35 -37.27 52.87
CA ILE A 523 11.52 -36.80 51.76
C ILE A 523 12.31 -35.84 50.90
N PHE A 524 12.39 -36.12 49.60
CA PHE A 524 13.10 -35.27 48.65
C PHE A 524 12.37 -35.16 47.31
N ARG A 525 12.79 -34.21 46.48
CA ARG A 525 12.21 -33.91 45.16
C ARG A 525 13.31 -33.86 44.11
N GLY A 526 13.03 -34.38 42.93
CA GLY A 526 13.89 -34.19 41.76
C GLY A 526 13.75 -32.76 41.22
N VAL A 527 14.86 -32.03 41.10
CA VAL A 527 14.90 -30.73 40.43
C VAL A 527 15.32 -30.95 38.98
N GLU A 528 14.35 -30.95 38.08
CA GLU A 528 14.59 -30.89 36.65
C GLU A 528 15.04 -29.46 36.28
N ASP A 529 16.35 -29.26 36.15
CA ASP A 529 16.94 -28.00 35.69
C ASP A 529 16.69 -27.83 34.18
N PHE A 530 15.50 -27.33 33.81
CA PHE A 530 15.10 -27.00 32.43
C PHE A 530 15.89 -25.81 31.86
N GLY A 531 17.18 -26.01 31.57
CA GLY A 531 18.09 -25.01 31.00
C GLY A 531 19.15 -25.63 30.09
N ALA A 532 19.57 -24.89 29.06
CA ALA A 532 20.51 -25.38 28.04
C ALA A 532 21.92 -25.74 28.58
N GLU A 533 22.28 -25.21 29.75
CA GLU A 533 23.58 -25.45 30.41
C GLU A 533 23.65 -26.79 31.16
N ALA A 534 22.53 -27.50 31.34
CA ALA A 534 22.46 -28.78 32.07
C ALA A 534 23.20 -29.96 31.41
N THR A 535 23.83 -29.75 30.24
CA THR A 535 24.46 -30.81 29.43
C THR A 535 25.89 -31.17 29.84
N ALA A 536 26.53 -30.41 30.73
CA ALA A 536 27.95 -30.60 31.09
C ALA A 536 28.21 -31.53 32.29
N THR A 537 27.28 -31.60 33.26
CA THR A 537 27.41 -32.40 34.49
C THR A 537 26.09 -33.06 34.84
N GLY A 538 25.95 -34.34 34.49
CA GLY A 538 24.72 -35.13 34.66
C GLY A 538 24.37 -35.53 36.10
N GLY A 539 24.61 -34.66 37.08
CA GLY A 539 24.14 -34.84 38.44
C GLY A 539 22.69 -34.37 38.56
N SER A 540 21.77 -35.30 38.81
CA SER A 540 20.38 -34.96 39.12
C SER A 540 20.33 -34.17 40.43
N LYS A 541 20.02 -32.88 40.36
CA LYS A 541 19.93 -32.01 41.53
C LYS A 541 18.72 -32.42 42.37
N VAL A 542 18.98 -32.77 43.62
CA VAL A 542 17.93 -33.18 44.58
C VAL A 542 17.64 -32.04 45.54
N GLU A 543 16.37 -31.74 45.74
CA GLU A 543 15.90 -30.81 46.77
C GLU A 543 15.39 -31.60 47.97
N LEU A 544 15.99 -31.37 49.15
CA LEU A 544 15.53 -31.98 50.39
C LEU A 544 14.30 -31.23 50.92
N ILE A 545 13.18 -31.96 51.00
CA ILE A 545 11.93 -31.44 51.56
C ILE A 545 11.97 -31.59 53.09
N GLN A 546 12.30 -32.79 53.57
CA GLN A 546 12.38 -33.15 54.99
C GLN A 546 13.51 -34.17 55.21
N MET A 547 14.36 -33.94 56.22
CA MET A 547 15.35 -34.93 56.68
C MET A 547 14.64 -36.17 57.24
N GLY A 548 15.15 -37.35 56.88
CA GLY A 548 14.75 -38.59 57.56
C GLY A 548 15.40 -38.66 58.93
N VAL A 549 14.75 -39.35 59.87
CA VAL A 549 15.31 -39.64 61.19
C VAL A 549 15.52 -41.13 61.32
N ALA A 550 16.69 -41.57 61.77
CA ALA A 550 17.05 -42.98 61.93
C ALA A 550 17.71 -43.25 63.28
N LEU A 551 17.36 -44.40 63.86
CA LEU A 551 17.98 -44.97 65.04
C LEU A 551 19.08 -45.94 64.58
N TYR A 552 20.34 -45.51 64.67
CA TYR A 552 21.48 -46.27 64.15
C TYR A 552 21.99 -47.33 65.14
N PRO A 553 22.55 -48.47 64.67
CA PRO A 553 22.97 -49.56 65.54
C PRO A 553 24.17 -49.23 66.43
N ASP A 554 24.97 -48.23 66.05
CA ASP A 554 26.12 -47.73 66.79
C ASP A 554 25.73 -46.74 67.92
N THR A 555 24.45 -46.37 68.02
CA THR A 555 23.96 -45.51 69.10
C THR A 555 23.95 -46.27 70.43
N GLY A 556 24.51 -45.66 71.47
CA GLY A 556 24.69 -46.29 72.79
C GLY A 556 23.39 -46.79 73.44
N ILE A 557 22.24 -46.24 73.02
CA ILE A 557 20.92 -46.64 73.51
C ILE A 557 20.55 -48.10 73.18
N PHE A 558 21.02 -48.68 72.06
CA PHE A 558 20.84 -50.11 71.81
C PHE A 558 21.66 -50.97 72.77
N LEU A 559 22.87 -50.54 73.13
CA LEU A 559 23.72 -51.23 74.11
C LEU A 559 23.14 -51.11 75.52
N GLU A 560 22.71 -49.91 75.93
CA GLU A 560 22.01 -49.67 77.20
C GLU A 560 20.75 -50.55 77.30
N GLY A 561 19.93 -50.56 76.25
CA GLY A 561 18.71 -51.35 76.17
C GLY A 561 18.97 -52.86 76.22
N ALA A 562 20.01 -53.34 75.53
CA ALA A 562 20.42 -54.74 75.60
C ALA A 562 20.92 -55.14 77.00
N LEU A 563 21.66 -54.26 77.70
CA LEU A 563 22.13 -54.48 79.07
C LEU A 563 20.99 -54.41 80.10
N GLU A 564 20.01 -53.53 79.90
CA GLU A 564 18.74 -53.56 80.65
C GLU A 564 17.97 -54.86 80.39
N TRP A 565 17.87 -55.30 79.13
CA TRP A 565 17.15 -56.51 78.79
C TRP A 565 17.84 -57.79 79.29
N GLN A 566 19.16 -57.77 79.49
CA GLN A 566 19.88 -58.81 80.23
C GLN A 566 19.54 -58.79 81.73
N ARG A 567 19.49 -57.61 82.36
CA ARG A 567 19.10 -57.45 83.78
C ARG A 567 17.68 -57.96 84.05
N ILE A 568 16.70 -57.56 83.24
CA ILE A 568 15.28 -57.99 83.38
C ILE A 568 15.17 -59.52 83.24
N ARG A 569 15.72 -60.10 82.16
CA ARG A 569 15.73 -61.56 81.96
C ARG A 569 16.53 -62.32 83.03
N GLY A 570 17.48 -61.66 83.70
CA GLY A 570 18.16 -62.19 84.88
C GLY A 570 17.21 -62.27 86.07
N ALA A 571 16.62 -61.13 86.45
CA ALA A 571 15.70 -61.01 87.58
C ALA A 571 14.51 -61.99 87.48
N SER A 572 13.86 -62.10 86.32
CA SER A 572 12.75 -63.06 86.12
C SER A 572 13.19 -64.52 86.31
N LYS A 573 14.41 -64.87 85.87
CA LYS A 573 14.97 -66.22 86.08
C LYS A 573 15.31 -66.49 87.54
N GLU A 574 15.68 -65.47 88.31
CA GLU A 574 15.97 -65.62 89.74
C GLU A 574 14.71 -65.63 90.60
N ALA A 575 13.71 -64.82 90.29
CA ALA A 575 12.37 -64.94 90.85
C ALA A 575 11.79 -66.35 90.61
N ALA A 576 11.91 -66.89 89.39
CA ALA A 576 11.49 -68.25 89.07
C ALA A 576 12.27 -69.35 89.84
N LYS A 577 13.58 -69.16 90.10
CA LYS A 577 14.37 -70.08 90.95
C LYS A 577 13.97 -70.02 92.42
N ASN A 578 13.62 -68.84 92.92
CA ASN A 578 13.31 -68.60 94.34
C ASN A 578 11.86 -69.00 94.68
N ASN A 579 10.91 -68.73 93.78
CA ASN A 579 9.51 -69.15 93.91
C ASN A 579 9.31 -70.62 93.49
N GLY A 580 10.30 -71.24 92.83
CA GLY A 580 10.33 -72.66 92.55
C GLY A 580 10.45 -73.49 93.83
N SER A 581 9.31 -73.98 94.34
CA SER A 581 9.17 -74.69 95.62
C SER A 581 10.32 -75.68 95.93
N PRO A 582 10.90 -75.68 97.16
CA PRO A 582 12.06 -76.50 97.53
C PRO A 582 11.94 -78.03 97.34
N TRP A 583 10.73 -78.54 97.11
CA TRP A 583 10.36 -79.96 97.19
C TRP A 583 10.93 -80.88 96.11
N LEU A 584 11.61 -80.36 95.09
CA LEU A 584 12.20 -81.17 94.00
C LEU A 584 13.73 -81.08 93.89
N ARG A 585 14.44 -80.55 94.91
CA ARG A 585 15.87 -80.85 95.10
C ARG A 585 16.06 -82.29 95.58
N ARG A 586 15.83 -83.26 94.69
CA ARG A 586 16.15 -84.67 94.94
C ARG A 586 17.66 -84.83 94.92
N SER A 587 18.27 -84.79 96.10
CA SER A 587 19.72 -84.92 96.31
C SER A 587 20.26 -86.21 95.71
N SER A 588 20.77 -86.16 94.49
CA SER A 588 21.43 -87.28 93.82
C SER A 588 22.84 -87.47 94.37
N THR A 589 22.95 -87.92 95.62
CA THR A 589 24.17 -88.47 96.19
C THR A 589 24.65 -89.63 95.31
N SER A 590 25.79 -89.45 94.64
CA SER A 590 26.36 -90.45 93.74
C SER A 590 27.02 -91.58 94.52
N THR A 591 26.21 -92.49 95.08
CA THR A 591 26.72 -93.70 95.72
C THR A 591 27.30 -94.63 94.68
N THR A 592 28.61 -94.89 94.75
CA THR A 592 29.29 -95.87 93.89
C THR A 592 28.73 -97.27 94.10
N ALA A 593 28.19 -97.88 93.05
CA ALA A 593 27.76 -99.28 93.04
C ALA A 593 28.10 -99.94 91.70
N THR A 594 29.02 -100.90 91.74
CA THR A 594 29.43 -101.72 90.59
C THR A 594 28.32 -102.69 90.21
N GLY A 595 27.88 -102.73 88.94
CA GLY A 595 26.80 -103.62 88.51
C GLY A 595 26.76 -103.87 87.01
N LEU A 596 27.17 -105.07 86.58
CA LEU A 596 26.95 -105.56 85.22
C LEU A 596 25.48 -106.04 85.11
N GLY A 597 24.70 -105.44 84.20
CA GLY A 597 23.26 -105.72 84.06
C GLY A 597 22.79 -105.65 82.61
N ILE A 598 22.36 -106.80 82.07
CA ILE A 598 22.02 -106.99 80.66
C ILE A 598 20.68 -106.32 80.30
N SER A 599 20.55 -105.89 79.04
CA SER A 599 19.34 -105.31 78.42
C SER A 599 18.11 -106.25 78.48
N PRO A 600 16.89 -105.72 78.29
CA PRO A 600 16.27 -106.00 76.99
C PRO A 600 15.57 -104.80 76.32
N ARG A 601 15.43 -104.92 74.99
CA ARG A 601 14.56 -104.09 74.15
C ARG A 601 13.08 -104.30 74.49
N SER A 602 12.24 -103.27 74.31
CA SER A 602 11.05 -103.36 73.42
C SER A 602 10.50 -101.96 73.06
N PRO A 603 9.69 -101.81 71.99
CA PRO A 603 9.47 -100.50 71.35
C PRO A 603 8.00 -100.03 71.31
N SER A 604 7.79 -98.94 70.57
CA SER A 604 6.53 -98.43 69.99
C SER A 604 5.70 -97.43 70.80
N HIS A 605 5.49 -96.25 70.20
CA HIS A 605 4.15 -95.87 69.72
C HIS A 605 4.27 -94.91 68.53
N ARG A 606 3.94 -95.37 67.32
CA ARG A 606 4.02 -94.58 66.08
C ARG A 606 2.65 -93.96 65.76
N TRP A 607 2.39 -92.77 66.28
CA TRP A 607 1.15 -92.06 65.96
C TRP A 607 1.07 -91.75 64.47
N SER A 608 -0.01 -92.18 63.83
CA SER A 608 -0.26 -92.05 62.39
C SER A 608 -1.61 -91.37 62.20
N ARG A 609 -1.64 -90.18 61.60
CA ARG A 609 -2.89 -89.43 61.39
C ARG A 609 -3.16 -89.25 59.90
N ARG A 610 -4.05 -90.10 59.35
CA ARG A 610 -4.91 -89.70 58.23
C ARG A 610 -5.86 -88.59 58.73
N GLY A 611 -6.36 -87.69 57.90
CA GLY A 611 -6.27 -87.65 56.43
C GLY A 611 -7.66 -87.67 55.80
N THR A 612 -8.36 -86.55 55.97
CA THR A 612 -9.59 -86.05 55.33
C THR A 612 -9.63 -84.54 55.68
N GLN A 613 -10.31 -83.64 54.96
CA GLN A 613 -11.31 -83.82 53.92
C GLN A 613 -11.23 -82.68 52.89
N ASP A 614 -11.47 -82.97 51.62
CA ASP A 614 -11.66 -81.96 50.58
C ASP A 614 -13.07 -81.33 50.68
N PHE A 615 -13.19 -80.05 50.29
CA PHE A 615 -14.44 -79.38 49.93
C PHE A 615 -14.15 -78.26 48.92
N ASP A 616 -15.11 -77.98 48.02
CA ASP A 616 -15.04 -77.02 46.92
C ASP A 616 -14.99 -75.53 47.36
#